data_AF-A0A6L7HY53-F1
#
_entry.id   AF-A0A6L7HY53-F1
#
_cell.length_a   1.000
_cell.length_b   1.000
_cell.length_c   1.000
_cell.angle_alpha   90.00
_cell.angle_beta   90.00
_cell.angle_gamma   90.00
#
_symmetry.space_group_name_H-M   'P 1'
#
loop_
_entity.id
_entity.type
_entity.pdbx_description
1 polymer ?
#
loop_
_entity_poly.entity_id
_entity_poly.type
_entity_poly.pdbx_seq_one_letter_code
_entity_poly.pdbx_strand_id
1 'polypeptide(L)'
;MDKYTAMAGPEVASIFEDMILSKGYINTNGMRGYEVEMRLPKDETRLIQHIYIVDDHLLLLVAGYQSSREEQTARNFLDSVQRL
;
A
#
# COMPACT_ATOMS: atom_id res chain seq x y z
N MET A 1 13.11 -7.54 16.02
CA MET A 1 11.95 -6.67 16.30
C MET A 1 12.25 -5.34 15.66
N ASP A 2 11.51 -4.99 14.61
CA ASP A 2 11.86 -3.85 13.76
C ASP A 2 11.50 -2.53 14.46
N LYS A 3 12.27 -1.48 14.23
CA LYS A 3 12.21 -0.19 14.96
C LYS A 3 10.85 0.51 14.87
N TYR A 4 10.03 0.14 13.89
CA TYR A 4 8.66 0.64 13.70
C TYR A 4 7.65 -0.05 14.62
N THR A 5 7.92 -1.29 15.04
CA THR A 5 7.12 -2.03 16.04
C THR A 5 7.29 -1.44 17.46
N ALA A 6 8.31 -0.61 17.69
CA ALA A 6 8.61 -0.06 19.01
C ALA A 6 7.76 1.19 19.38
N MET A 7 7.14 1.86 18.40
CA MET A 7 6.32 3.07 18.64
C MET A 7 4.82 2.78 18.80
N ALA A 8 4.40 1.60 18.37
CA ALA A 8 3.05 1.08 18.55
C ALA A 8 3.11 0.00 19.65
N GLY A 9 2.22 0.05 20.64
CA GLY A 9 2.14 -1.04 21.63
C GLY A 9 1.97 -2.40 20.92
N PRO A 10 2.39 -3.52 21.53
CA PRO A 10 2.34 -4.84 20.89
C PRO A 10 0.96 -5.23 20.33
N GLU A 11 -0.12 -4.74 20.96
CA GLU A 11 -1.50 -4.89 20.49
C GLU A 11 -1.81 -4.11 19.20
N VAL A 12 -1.22 -2.94 19.03
CA VAL A 12 -1.38 -2.13 17.81
C VAL A 12 -0.57 -2.75 16.68
N ALA A 13 0.64 -3.27 16.97
CA ALA A 13 1.44 -3.96 15.98
C ALA A 13 0.74 -5.21 15.42
N SER A 14 0.09 -6.02 16.27
CA SER A 14 -0.65 -7.20 15.81
C SER A 14 -1.86 -6.83 14.94
N ILE A 15 -2.59 -5.76 15.29
CA ILE A 15 -3.70 -5.27 14.47
C ILE A 15 -3.21 -4.86 13.07
N PHE A 16 -2.06 -4.19 12.98
CA PHE A 16 -1.48 -3.82 11.68
C PHE A 16 -1.00 -5.03 10.88
N GLU A 17 -0.45 -6.06 11.53
CA GLU A 17 -0.05 -7.30 10.84
C GLU A 17 -1.25 -8.06 10.28
N ASP A 18 -2.37 -8.13 11.02
CA ASP A 18 -3.61 -8.77 10.56
C ASP A 18 -4.30 -8.00 9.42
N MET A 19 -4.02 -6.70 9.30
CA MET A 19 -4.54 -5.87 8.23
C MET A 19 -3.74 -6.00 6.93
N ILE A 20 -2.47 -6.39 6.95
CA ILE A 20 -1.63 -6.48 5.74
C ILE A 20 -1.89 -7.81 5.03
N LEU A 21 -2.45 -7.74 3.83
CA LEU A 21 -2.70 -8.91 2.97
C LEU A 21 -1.43 -9.30 2.20
N SER A 22 -0.71 -8.30 1.68
CA SER A 22 0.53 -8.51 0.93
C SER A 22 1.42 -7.28 1.02
N LYS A 23 2.73 -7.48 0.88
CA LYS A 23 3.70 -6.39 0.77
C LYS A 23 4.93 -6.84 -0.02
N GLY A 24 5.50 -5.95 -0.82
CA GLY A 24 6.66 -6.30 -1.64
C GLY A 24 7.19 -5.17 -2.49
N TYR A 25 8.37 -5.37 -3.06
CA TYR A 25 8.92 -4.44 -4.04
C TYR A 25 8.16 -4.55 -5.36
N ILE A 26 7.87 -3.39 -5.96
CA ILE A 26 7.25 -3.29 -7.28
C ILE A 26 8.16 -2.55 -8.25
N ASN A 27 7.97 -2.82 -9.54
CA ASN A 27 8.59 -2.08 -10.63
C ASN A 27 7.52 -1.71 -11.64
N THR A 28 6.96 -0.51 -11.50
CA THR A 28 5.87 0.00 -12.33
C THR A 28 6.41 1.11 -13.21
N ASN A 29 6.27 0.99 -14.54
CA ASN A 29 6.75 1.98 -15.50
C ASN A 29 8.23 2.36 -15.33
N GLY A 30 9.07 1.41 -14.89
CA GLY A 30 10.50 1.64 -14.63
C GLY A 30 10.79 2.39 -13.32
N MET A 31 9.79 2.62 -12.47
CA MET A 31 9.95 3.13 -11.11
C MET A 31 9.94 1.98 -10.11
N ARG A 32 11.01 1.89 -9.31
CA ARG A 32 11.09 0.94 -8.20
C ARG A 32 10.37 1.53 -7.00
N GLY A 33 9.45 0.76 -6.42
CA GLY A 33 8.68 1.17 -5.26
C GLY A 33 8.40 0.01 -4.31
N TYR A 34 7.51 0.26 -3.37
CA TYR A 34 6.99 -0.72 -2.44
C TYR A 34 5.46 -0.72 -2.51
N GLU A 35 4.86 -1.89 -2.64
CA GLU A 35 3.41 -2.08 -2.56
C GLU A 35 3.04 -2.65 -1.20
N VAL A 36 1.93 -2.15 -0.64
CA VAL A 36 1.25 -2.75 0.51
C VAL A 36 -0.23 -2.86 0.19
N GLU A 37 -0.75 -4.09 0.23
CA GLU A 37 -2.19 -4.35 0.19
C GLU A 37 -2.71 -4.56 1.61
N MET A 38 -3.80 -3.88 1.96
CA MET A 38 -4.40 -3.97 3.29
C MET A 38 -5.89 -4.23 3.23
N ARG A 39 -6.43 -4.92 4.23
CA ARG A 39 -7.86 -5.02 4.51
C ARG A 39 -8.22 -4.06 5.64
N LEU A 40 -9.21 -3.21 5.44
CA LEU A 40 -9.73 -2.36 6.51
C LEU A 40 -10.63 -3.18 7.45
N PRO A 41 -10.56 -2.97 8.78
CA PRO A 41 -11.27 -3.82 9.75
C PRO A 41 -12.77 -3.57 9.84
N LYS A 42 -13.27 -2.42 9.35
CA LYS A 42 -14.69 -2.06 9.44
C LYS A 42 -15.53 -2.51 8.25
N ASP A 43 -14.94 -2.54 7.06
CA ASP A 43 -15.63 -2.83 5.80
C ASP A 43 -14.75 -3.76 4.97
N GLU A 44 -15.30 -4.63 4.12
CA GLU A 44 -14.53 -5.52 3.22
C GLU A 44 -13.64 -4.77 2.20
N THR A 45 -13.61 -3.43 2.29
CA THR A 45 -12.72 -2.53 1.58
C THR A 45 -11.26 -2.94 1.75
N ARG A 46 -10.61 -3.12 0.61
CA ARG A 46 -9.17 -3.28 0.50
C ARG A 46 -8.54 -1.99 0.03
N LEU A 47 -7.30 -1.77 0.43
CA LEU A 47 -6.45 -0.68 -0.02
C LEU A 47 -5.21 -1.24 -0.69
N ILE A 48 -4.82 -0.69 -1.83
CA ILE A 48 -3.47 -0.84 -2.39
C ILE A 48 -2.76 0.50 -2.20
N GLN A 49 -1.54 0.44 -1.66
CA GLN A 49 -0.64 1.57 -1.54
C GLN A 49 0.60 1.33 -2.39
N HIS A 50 0.96 2.29 -3.24
CA HIS A 50 2.27 2.35 -3.88
C HIS A 50 3.10 3.45 -3.23
N ILE A 51 4.32 3.10 -2.83
CA ILE A 51 5.25 3.98 -2.13
C ILE A 51 6.51 4.12 -2.99
N TYR A 52 6.84 5.35 -3.35
CA TYR A 52 8.04 5.68 -4.12
C TYR A 52 8.84 6.78 -3.43
N ILE A 53 10.15 6.79 -3.66
CA ILE A 53 11.03 7.92 -3.35
C ILE A 53 11.42 8.55 -4.69
N VAL A 54 11.06 9.82 -4.89
CA VAL A 54 11.31 10.58 -6.13
C VAL A 54 11.95 11.91 -5.75
N ASP A 55 13.16 12.17 -6.22
CA ASP A 55 13.93 13.40 -5.93
C ASP A 55 13.93 13.76 -4.43
N ASP A 56 14.24 12.78 -3.57
CA ASP A 56 14.23 12.89 -2.10
C ASP A 56 12.85 13.18 -1.46
N HIS A 57 11.76 13.09 -2.23
CA HIS A 57 10.38 13.20 -1.74
C HIS A 57 9.70 11.82 -1.67
N LEU A 58 8.84 11.65 -0.66
CA LEU A 58 7.99 10.48 -0.53
C LEU A 58 6.70 10.68 -1.34
N LEU A 59 6.50 9.86 -2.37
CA LEU A 59 5.25 9.78 -3.10
C LEU A 59 4.45 8.56 -2.61
N LEU A 60 3.25 8.83 -2.10
CA LEU A 60 2.32 7.80 -1.64
C LEU A 60 1.05 7.87 -2.50
N LEU A 61 0.77 6.80 -3.24
CA LEU A 61 -0.46 6.63 -4.00
C LEU A 61 -1.31 5.58 -3.32
N VAL A 62 -2.60 5.87 -3.12
CA VAL A 62 -3.52 4.97 -2.41
C VAL A 62 -4.81 4.84 -3.21
N ALA A 63 -5.28 3.61 -3.37
CA ALA A 63 -6.57 3.33 -3.97
C ALA A 63 -7.33 2.27 -3.16
N GLY A 64 -8.65 2.46 -3.04
CA GLY A 64 -9.54 1.52 -2.35
C GLY A 64 -10.47 0.79 -3.33
N TYR A 65 -10.84 -0.44 -3.00
CA TYR A 65 -11.73 -1.27 -3.80
C TYR A 65 -12.44 -2.33 -2.94
N GLN A 66 -13.60 -2.79 -3.41
CA GLN A 66 -14.40 -3.83 -2.78
C GLN A 66 -14.70 -5.03 -3.71
N SER A 67 -14.41 -4.91 -5.00
CA SER A 67 -14.62 -5.98 -5.99
C SER A 67 -13.44 -6.14 -6.95
N SER A 68 -13.35 -7.28 -7.66
CA SER A 68 -12.27 -7.51 -8.64
C SER A 68 -12.29 -6.51 -9.80
N ARG A 69 -13.46 -6.00 -10.19
CA ARG A 69 -13.57 -4.95 -11.22
C ARG A 69 -12.99 -3.62 -10.71
N GLU A 70 -13.30 -3.26 -9.47
CA GLU A 70 -12.76 -2.07 -8.83
C GLU A 70 -11.26 -2.21 -8.56
N GLU A 71 -10.79 -3.40 -8.22
CA GLU A 71 -9.35 -3.70 -8.07
C GLU A 71 -8.59 -3.34 -9.34
N GLN A 72 -9.06 -3.80 -10.50
CA GLN A 72 -8.41 -3.48 -11.77
C GLN A 72 -8.40 -1.96 -12.04
N THR A 73 -9.48 -1.25 -11.69
CA THR A 73 -9.58 0.21 -11.84
C THR A 73 -8.58 0.91 -10.91
N ALA A 74 -8.48 0.45 -9.66
CA ALA A 74 -7.54 0.94 -8.67
C ALA A 74 -6.09 0.75 -9.13
N ARG A 75 -5.73 -0.44 -9.61
CA ARG A 75 -4.39 -0.72 -10.15
C ARG A 75 -4.07 0.15 -11.37
N ASN A 76 -5.00 0.28 -12.31
CA ASN A 76 -4.82 1.16 -13.48
C ASN A 76 -4.60 2.62 -13.07
N PHE A 77 -5.32 3.11 -12.04
CA PHE A 77 -5.11 4.45 -11.51
C PHE A 77 -3.71 4.61 -10.90
N LEU A 78 -3.28 3.66 -10.07
CA LEU A 78 -1.95 3.68 -9.46
C LEU A 78 -0.83 3.62 -10.51
N ASP A 79 -1.00 2.79 -11.53
CA ASP A 79 -0.06 2.63 -12.64
C ASP A 79 -0.11 3.80 -13.64
N SER A 80 -1.15 4.65 -13.61
CA SER A 80 -1.29 5.80 -14.51
C SER A 80 -0.36 6.96 -14.18
N VAL A 81 0.17 7.00 -12.96
CA VAL A 81 1.10 8.06 -12.52
C VAL A 81 2.45 7.82 -13.18
N GLN A 82 2.65 8.48 -14.33
CA GLN A 82 3.94 8.62 -14.98
C GLN A 82 4.69 9.82 -14.40
N ARG A 83 6.03 9.78 -14.45
CA ARG A 83 6.94 10.82 -13.94
C ARG A 83 6.41 12.23 -14.25
N LEU A 84 6.22 13.04 -13.22
CA LEU A 84 6.10 14.51 -13.34
C LEU A 84 7.46 15.11 -13.70
#